data_AF-A0A947ADG0-F1
#
_entry.id   AF-A0A947ADG0-F1
#
_cell.length_a   1.000
_cell.length_b   1.000
_cell.length_c   1.000
_cell.angle_alpha   90.00
_cell.angle_beta   90.00
_cell.angle_gamma   90.00
#
_symmetry.space_group_name_H-M   'P 1'
#
loop_
_entity.id
_entity.type
_entity.pdbx_description
1 polymer ?
#
loop_
_entity_poly.entity_id
_entity_poly.type
_entity_poly.pdbx_seq_one_letter_code
_entity_poly.pdbx_strand_id
1 'polypeptide(L)' 'MKQIQLSPGGGGEETNSLIHDLFYHHFSNDTLLASEDAAVLEVKSRIAFTTDSFTVSPIFFNGGNIGKLA' A
#
# COMPACT_ATOMS: atom_id res chain seq x y z
N MET A 1 -24.59 4.06 6.44
CA MET A 1 -23.18 4.50 6.51
C MET A 1 -22.31 3.37 6.00
N LYS A 2 -21.33 3.64 5.13
CA LYS A 2 -20.35 2.65 4.70
C LYS A 2 -19.26 2.58 5.77
N GLN A 3 -18.84 1.37 6.17
CA GLN A 3 -17.83 1.15 7.22
C GLN A 3 -16.65 0.38 6.63
N ILE A 4 -15.44 0.65 7.13
CA ILE A 4 -14.25 -0.13 6.78
C ILE A 4 -14.36 -1.51 7.40
N GLN A 5 -14.21 -2.55 6.58
CA GLN A 5 -14.13 -3.95 7.00
C GLN A 5 -12.66 -4.39 7.03
N LEU A 6 -12.39 -5.64 7.44
CA LEU A 6 -11.05 -6.21 7.35
C LEU A 6 -10.64 -6.59 5.92
N SER A 7 -11.60 -6.92 5.05
CA SER A 7 -11.33 -7.40 3.69
C SER A 7 -10.54 -6.43 2.79
N PRO A 8 -10.70 -5.09 2.85
CA PRO A 8 -9.85 -4.16 2.12
C PRO A 8 -8.40 -4.07 2.65
N GLY A 9 -8.09 -4.71 3.78
CA GLY A 9 -6.72 -4.86 4.28
C GLY A 9 -6.05 -6.16 3.83
N GLY A 10 -6.75 -7.01 3.06
CA GLY A 10 -6.25 -8.32 2.63
C GLY A 10 -5.40 -8.32 1.36
N GLY A 11 -5.27 -7.18 0.66
CA GLY A 11 -4.48 -7.05 -0.57
C GLY A 11 -5.15 -7.56 -1.85
N GLY A 12 -6.42 -8.00 -1.78
CA GLY A 12 -7.18 -8.55 -2.91
C GLY A 12 -8.10 -7.56 -3.61
N GLU A 13 -9.16 -8.08 -4.25
CA GLU A 13 -10.12 -7.29 -5.04
C GLU A 13 -10.77 -6.15 -4.23
N GLU A 14 -11.19 -6.39 -2.99
CA GLU A 14 -11.77 -5.34 -2.15
C GLU A 14 -10.77 -4.24 -1.75
N THR A 15 -9.47 -4.58 -1.68
CA THR A 15 -8.40 -3.59 -1.49
C THR A 15 -8.27 -2.72 -2.73
N ASN A 16 -8.24 -3.33 -3.91
CA ASN A 16 -8.16 -2.63 -5.18
C ASN A 16 -9.38 -1.70 -5.38
N SER A 17 -10.60 -2.19 -5.11
CA SER A 17 -11.82 -1.37 -5.18
C SER A 17 -11.77 -0.17 -4.24
N LEU A 18 -11.32 -0.35 -2.99
CA LEU A 18 -11.15 0.78 -2.07
C LEU A 18 -10.14 1.81 -2.62
N ILE A 19 -9.03 1.34 -3.17
CA ILE A 19 -7.99 2.22 -3.74
C ILE A 19 -8.52 3.02 -4.92
N HIS A 20 -9.20 2.36 -5.86
CA HIS A 20 -9.71 3.03 -7.06
C HIS A 20 -10.89 3.96 -6.77
N ASP A 21 -11.88 3.48 -6.01
CA ASP A 21 -13.13 4.22 -5.79
C ASP A 21 -12.94 5.44 -4.89
N LEU A 22 -11.95 5.41 -3.99
CA LEU A 22 -11.73 6.47 -3.02
C LEU A 22 -10.44 7.27 -3.30
N PHE A 23 -9.29 6.60 -3.33
CA PHE A 23 -8.01 7.31 -3.41
C PHE A 23 -7.73 7.82 -4.82
N TYR A 24 -7.91 7.00 -5.86
CA TYR A 24 -7.73 7.48 -7.23
C TYR A 24 -8.75 8.56 -7.57
N HIS A 25 -10.01 8.42 -7.13
CA HIS A 25 -11.03 9.44 -7.35
C HIS A 25 -10.61 10.84 -6.85
N HIS A 26 -9.94 10.92 -5.69
CA HIS A 26 -9.57 12.19 -5.07
C HIS A 26 -8.14 12.65 -5.33
N PHE A 27 -7.21 11.74 -5.62
CA PHE A 27 -5.77 12.04 -5.70
C PHE A 27 -5.12 11.70 -7.06
N SER A 28 -5.91 11.35 -8.08
CA SER A 28 -5.39 10.98 -9.40
C SER A 28 -4.38 12.00 -9.94
N ASN A 29 -3.24 11.49 -10.37
CA ASN A 29 -2.17 12.19 -11.07
C ASN A 29 -1.31 11.14 -11.80
N ASP A 30 -0.46 11.58 -12.74
CA ASP A 30 0.33 10.66 -13.57
C ASP A 30 1.20 9.68 -12.78
N THR A 31 1.74 10.10 -11.63
CA THR A 31 2.54 9.23 -10.76
C THR A 31 1.69 8.14 -10.12
N LEU A 32 0.50 8.49 -9.61
CA LEU A 32 -0.41 7.52 -9.00
C LEU A 32 -1.02 6.57 -10.05
N LEU A 33 -1.38 7.09 -11.22
CA LEU A 33 -1.98 6.32 -12.31
C LEU A 33 -1.05 5.26 -12.91
N ALA A 34 0.27 5.37 -12.70
CA ALA A 34 1.22 4.33 -13.08
C ALA A 34 0.97 3.01 -12.33
N SER A 35 0.38 3.05 -11.12
CA SER A 35 0.00 1.86 -10.34
C SER A 35 1.15 0.86 -10.10
N GLU A 36 2.35 1.39 -9.83
CA GLU A 36 3.57 0.62 -9.57
C GLU A 36 3.85 0.45 -8.06
N ASP A 37 4.81 -0.41 -7.68
CA ASP A 37 5.22 -0.66 -6.29
C ASP A 37 5.88 0.56 -5.59
N ALA A 38 6.25 1.58 -6.36
CA ALA A 38 6.87 2.80 -5.85
C ALA A 38 6.52 4.00 -6.74
N ALA A 39 6.43 5.18 -6.13
CA ALA A 39 6.36 6.43 -6.85
C ALA A 39 7.75 6.79 -7.41
N VAL A 40 7.82 7.08 -8.71
CA VAL A 40 9.01 7.66 -9.35
C VAL A 40 8.90 9.17 -9.31
N LEU A 41 9.84 9.84 -8.63
CA LEU A 41 9.81 11.28 -8.39
C LEU A 41 11.07 11.95 -8.93
N GLU A 42 10.90 13.11 -9.56
CA GLU A 42 11.99 13.99 -9.98
C GLU A 42 12.10 15.15 -8.98
N VAL A 43 13.09 15.09 -8.08
CA VAL A 43 13.30 16.13 -7.05
C VAL A 43 14.61 16.88 -7.29
N LYS A 44 15.75 16.21 -7.04
CA LYS A 44 17.10 16.65 -7.43
C LYS A 44 17.81 15.63 -8.32
N SER A 45 17.28 14.42 -8.31
CA SER A 45 17.60 13.27 -9.14
C SER A 45 16.34 12.41 -9.21
N ARG A 46 16.31 11.46 -10.14
CA ARG A 46 15.27 10.44 -10.22
C ARG A 46 15.38 9.50 -9.02
N ILE A 47 14.33 9.44 -8.20
CA ILE A 47 14.25 8.55 -7.02
C ILE A 47 13.02 7.65 -7.10
N ALA A 48 13.11 6.49 -6.47
CA ALA A 48 11.95 5.64 -6.17
C ALA A 48 11.60 5.80 -4.69
N PHE A 49 10.32 6.01 -4.39
CA PHE A 49 9.81 6.16 -3.04
C PHE A 49 8.63 5.22 -2.81
N THR A 50 8.70 4.41 -1.75
CA THR A 50 7.63 3.49 -1.36
C THR A 50 7.50 3.46 0.16
N THR A 51 6.37 2.95 0.65
CA THR A 51 6.11 2.80 2.07
C THR A 51 5.25 1.56 2.29
N ASP A 52 5.49 0.86 3.39
CA ASP A 52 4.66 -0.24 3.84
C ASP A 52 4.61 -0.25 5.38
N SER A 53 3.59 -0.90 5.92
CA SER A 53 3.43 -1.11 7.37
C SER A 53 3.18 -2.59 7.63
N PHE A 54 3.86 -3.11 8.64
CA PHE A 54 3.80 -4.53 8.99
C PHE A 54 2.98 -4.72 10.26
N THR A 55 1.94 -5.56 10.20
CA THR A 55 1.03 -5.83 11.32
C THR A 55 0.92 -7.32 11.65
N VAL A 56 1.93 -8.12 11.25
CA VAL A 56 1.92 -9.57 11.47
C VAL A 56 1.83 -9.91 12.96
N SER A 57 1.07 -10.97 13.28
CA SER A 57 0.94 -11.52 14.62
C SER A 57 0.99 -13.06 14.55
N PRO A 58 1.78 -13.75 15.40
CA PRO A 58 2.63 -13.20 16.47
C PRO A 58 3.86 -12.46 15.96
N ILE A 59 4.50 -11.66 16.81
CA ILE A 59 5.68 -10.85 16.46
C ILE A 59 6.89 -11.71 16.04
N PHE A 60 7.05 -12.88 16.65
CA PHE A 60 8.06 -13.89 16.32
C PHE A 60 7.36 -15.18 15.90
N PHE A 61 7.79 -15.78 14.79
CA PHE A 61 7.19 -16.98 14.22
C PHE A 61 8.26 -17.88 13.61
N ASN A 62 7.90 -19.11 13.28
CA ASN A 62 8.84 -20.04 12.69
C ASN A 62 9.34 -19.49 11.33
N GLY A 63 10.65 -19.17 11.25
CA GLY A 63 11.28 -18.60 10.06
C GLY A 63 11.50 -17.09 10.06
N GLY A 64 10.99 -16.34 11.05
CA GLY A 64 11.16 -14.88 11.07
C GLY A 64 10.54 -14.12 12.24
N ASN A 65 10.52 -12.80 12.10
CA ASN A 65 9.86 -11.86 12.99
C ASN A 65 9.43 -10.60 12.21
N ILE A 66 8.63 -9.73 12.83
CA ILE A 66 8.13 -8.51 12.20
C ILE A 66 9.24 -7.60 11.64
N GLY A 67 10.39 -7.52 12.33
CA GLY A 67 11.52 -6.69 11.90
C GLY A 67 12.34 -7.30 10.76
N LYS A 68 12.18 -8.60 10.47
CA LYS A 68 12.73 -9.24 9.26
C LYS A 68 11.81 -9.08 8.05
N LEU A 69 10.51 -8.89 8.28
CA LEU A 69 9.56 -8.58 7.20
C LEU A 69 9.67 -7.12 6.75
N ALA A 70 9.95 -6.22 7.70
CA ALA A 70 10.26 -4.82 7.44
C ALA A 70 11.62 -4.64 6.76
#